data_AF-A0A452HU11-F1
#
_entry.id   AF-A0A452HU11-F1
#
_cell.length_a   1.000
_cell.length_b   1.000
_cell.length_c   1.000
_cell.angle_alpha   90.00
_cell.angle_beta   90.00
_cell.angle_gamma   90.00
#
_symmetry.space_group_name_H-M   'P 1'
#
loop_
_entity.id
_entity.type
_entity.pdbx_description
1 polymer ?
#
loop_
_entity_poly.entity_id
_entity_poly.type
_entity_poly.pdbx_seq_one_letter_code
_entity_poly.pdbx_strand_id
1 'polypeptide(L)'
;MKDVDKIKTLKEEWVCKQGTDDQIPNGAEQSCEFFVDNLFEEAQKVGAICMPPAKVKNEADIIIKLWKNGFTVNDGELRSYKDVANQQFLDSIKKGELPFELQKTFDDDVDVKVEDKKDEVYVLKKPIFHPFSGQGYRLGSATPRIISKVKKDLEAENKRPLPSITLNNLEPVTNIQIWLADGERIVQKFNVSHRISHVRDFITKYQGSQGSVPFSLTTSLPFLELLDETLTLDEANLQNAVIVQRLQKTTEPFRSFS
;
A
#
# COMPACT_ATOMS: atom_id res chain seq x y z
N MET A 1 -58.24 9.89 25.73
CA MET A 1 -58.07 8.73 26.65
C MET A 1 -58.21 7.50 25.78
N LYS A 2 -57.10 6.86 25.39
CA LYS A 2 -56.24 5.89 26.11
C LYS A 2 -56.62 4.48 25.68
N ASP A 3 -55.77 3.88 24.84
CA ASP A 3 -55.50 2.44 24.67
C ASP A 3 -54.03 2.41 24.14
N VAL A 4 -52.95 1.97 24.81
CA VAL A 4 -52.61 0.73 25.56
C VAL A 4 -52.73 -0.49 24.62
N ASP A 5 -51.73 -1.32 24.34
CA ASP A 5 -50.32 -1.46 24.74
C ASP A 5 -49.64 -2.53 23.83
N LYS A 6 -48.29 -2.50 23.81
CA LYS A 6 -47.35 -3.65 23.70
C LYS A 6 -47.21 -4.43 22.38
N ILE A 7 -46.01 -4.29 21.79
CA ILE A 7 -45.30 -5.41 21.17
C ILE A 7 -43.87 -5.42 21.74
N LYS A 8 -43.55 -6.48 22.50
CA LYS A 8 -42.25 -6.76 23.08
C LYS A 8 -41.35 -7.47 22.05
N THR A 9 -40.10 -7.01 22.01
CA THR A 9 -38.84 -7.77 22.00
C THR A 9 -38.90 -9.25 21.60
N LEU A 10 -38.30 -9.61 20.47
CA LEU A 10 -37.83 -10.96 20.17
C LEU A 10 -36.35 -10.90 19.79
N LYS A 11 -35.56 -11.55 20.65
CA LYS A 11 -34.12 -11.76 20.59
C LYS A 11 -33.96 -13.25 20.33
N GLU A 12 -33.52 -13.65 19.14
CA GLU A 12 -33.27 -15.05 18.84
C GLU A 12 -31.78 -15.36 19.00
N GLU A 13 -31.53 -16.09 20.08
CA GLU A 13 -30.28 -16.68 20.52
C GLU A 13 -30.25 -18.11 19.99
N TRP A 14 -29.28 -18.43 19.13
CA TRP A 14 -29.09 -19.78 18.59
C TRP A 14 -28.21 -20.59 19.54
N VAL A 15 -28.81 -21.62 20.15
CA VAL A 15 -28.16 -22.64 20.97
C VAL A 15 -27.99 -23.91 20.13
N CYS A 16 -26.76 -24.41 20.00
CA CYS A 16 -26.49 -25.74 19.49
C CYS A 16 -26.59 -26.78 20.62
N LYS A 17 -27.49 -27.75 20.47
CA LYS A 17 -27.58 -28.92 21.35
C LYS A 17 -26.53 -29.97 20.98
N GLN A 18 -26.09 -30.69 22.01
CA GLN A 18 -25.01 -31.66 22.05
C GLN A 18 -25.53 -33.10 21.94
N GLY A 19 -24.71 -33.97 21.34
CA GLY A 19 -24.50 -35.37 21.78
C GLY A 19 -25.03 -36.46 20.84
N THR A 20 -24.13 -37.29 20.30
CA THR A 20 -23.94 -38.67 20.81
C THR A 20 -22.62 -39.28 20.34
N ASP A 21 -22.11 -40.13 21.24
CA ASP A 21 -20.83 -40.82 21.33
C ASP A 21 -20.47 -41.82 20.22
N ASP A 22 -19.15 -41.99 20.09
CA ASP A 22 -18.38 -43.23 19.91
C ASP A 22 -18.81 -44.30 18.90
N GLN A 23 -17.94 -44.51 17.90
CA GLN A 23 -17.09 -45.72 17.86
C GLN A 23 -16.19 -45.71 16.61
N ILE A 24 -14.87 -45.80 16.81
CA ILE A 24 -13.93 -46.26 15.78
C ILE A 24 -13.76 -47.78 15.98
N PRO A 25 -13.85 -48.58 14.91
CA PRO A 25 -12.80 -49.57 14.71
C PRO A 25 -12.24 -49.58 13.29
N ASN A 26 -10.94 -49.87 13.26
CA ASN A 26 -10.05 -50.02 12.11
C ASN A 26 -10.58 -50.93 10.98
N GLY A 27 -10.10 -50.64 9.76
CA GLY A 27 -9.65 -51.69 8.84
C GLY A 27 -10.10 -51.56 7.39
N ALA A 28 -9.09 -51.49 6.50
CA ALA A 28 -9.10 -51.76 5.07
C ALA A 28 -9.37 -50.58 4.11
N GLU A 29 -8.33 -50.31 3.32
CA GLU A 29 -8.30 -49.52 2.10
C GLU A 29 -9.44 -49.89 1.14
N GLN A 30 -10.13 -48.90 0.58
CA GLN A 30 -10.38 -48.79 -0.86
C GLN A 30 -11.23 -47.54 -1.20
N SER A 31 -10.80 -46.83 -2.25
CA SER A 31 -11.57 -45.89 -3.08
C SER A 31 -11.89 -44.49 -2.54
N CYS A 32 -10.85 -43.65 -2.40
CA CYS A 32 -11.00 -42.18 -2.40
C CYS A 32 -11.05 -41.64 -3.85
N GLU A 33 -12.03 -42.07 -4.64
CA GLU A 33 -12.27 -41.47 -5.97
C GLU A 33 -13.74 -41.22 -6.30
N PHE A 34 -14.68 -41.48 -5.40
CA PHE A 34 -16.13 -41.34 -5.68
C PHE A 34 -16.87 -40.32 -4.80
N PHE A 35 -16.16 -39.44 -4.09
CA PHE A 35 -16.79 -38.45 -3.19
C PHE A 35 -16.67 -36.98 -3.64
N VAL A 36 -15.94 -36.68 -4.72
CA VAL A 36 -15.77 -35.30 -5.20
C VAL A 36 -16.76 -34.93 -6.31
N ASP A 37 -17.28 -35.90 -7.07
CA ASP A 37 -18.20 -35.61 -8.18
C ASP A 37 -19.61 -35.28 -7.70
N ASN A 38 -20.07 -35.92 -6.62
CA ASN A 38 -21.42 -35.70 -6.08
C ASN A 38 -21.58 -34.33 -5.38
N LEU A 39 -20.47 -33.70 -4.98
CA LEU A 39 -20.48 -32.35 -4.39
C LEU A 39 -20.55 -31.25 -5.46
N PHE A 40 -19.98 -31.51 -6.65
CA PHE A 40 -20.01 -30.56 -7.77
C PHE A 40 -21.38 -30.52 -8.44
N GLU A 41 -22.09 -31.65 -8.49
CA GLU A 41 -23.42 -31.74 -9.11
C GLU A 41 -24.52 -31.10 -8.24
N GLU A 42 -24.38 -31.16 -6.91
CA GLU A 42 -25.30 -30.51 -5.98
C GLU A 42 -25.13 -28.98 -5.94
N ALA A 43 -23.90 -28.48 -6.12
CA ALA A 43 -23.60 -27.05 -6.18
C ALA A 43 -24.18 -26.36 -7.44
N GLN A 44 -24.36 -27.10 -8.54
CA GLN A 44 -24.96 -26.56 -9.77
C GLN A 44 -26.50 -26.45 -9.68
N LYS A 45 -27.11 -27.21 -8.76
CA LYS A 45 -28.57 -27.24 -8.53
C LYS A 45 -29.06 -26.11 -7.63
N VAL A 46 -28.18 -25.52 -6.81
CA VAL A 46 -28.49 -24.40 -5.92
C VAL A 46 -27.95 -23.10 -6.51
N GLY A 47 -28.72 -22.58 -7.48
CA GLY A 47 -28.58 -21.31 -8.18
C GLY A 47 -27.58 -20.29 -7.62
N ALA A 48 -26.35 -20.36 -8.13
CA ALA A 48 -25.53 -19.18 -8.37
C ALA A 48 -25.24 -19.16 -9.88
N ILE A 49 -26.01 -18.36 -10.62
CA ILE A 49 -25.67 -18.04 -12.01
C ILE A 49 -24.42 -17.16 -11.95
N CYS A 50 -23.24 -17.78 -11.90
CA CYS A 50 -22.03 -17.10 -12.31
C CYS A 50 -22.18 -16.88 -13.82
N MET A 51 -22.59 -15.66 -14.18
CA MET A 51 -22.34 -15.14 -15.51
C MET A 51 -20.87 -15.45 -15.84
N PRO A 52 -20.56 -16.11 -16.97
CA PRO A 52 -19.18 -16.23 -17.40
C PRO A 52 -18.60 -14.82 -17.46
N PRO A 53 -17.31 -14.60 -17.12
CA PRO A 53 -16.72 -13.28 -17.23
C PRO A 53 -16.92 -12.83 -18.68
N ALA A 54 -17.82 -11.86 -18.87
CA ALA A 54 -17.88 -11.15 -20.13
C ALA A 54 -16.45 -10.69 -20.39
N LYS A 55 -15.91 -11.04 -21.56
CA LYS A 55 -14.73 -10.37 -22.08
C LYS A 55 -15.07 -8.88 -22.03
N VAL A 56 -14.61 -8.19 -20.99
CA VAL A 56 -14.49 -6.74 -21.03
C VAL A 56 -13.38 -6.53 -22.03
N LYS A 57 -13.77 -6.40 -23.30
CA LYS A 57 -12.93 -5.69 -24.25
C LYS A 57 -12.71 -4.35 -23.59
N ASN A 58 -11.46 -3.93 -23.44
CA ASN A 58 -11.15 -2.57 -23.04
C ASN A 58 -11.48 -1.66 -24.25
N GLU A 59 -12.74 -1.66 -24.68
CA GLU A 59 -13.24 -0.67 -25.62
C GLU A 59 -13.25 0.64 -24.84
N ALA A 60 -12.37 1.56 -25.25
CA ALA A 60 -12.37 2.89 -24.69
C ALA A 60 -13.67 3.56 -25.13
N ASP A 61 -14.67 3.59 -24.25
CA ASP A 61 -15.92 4.31 -24.49
C ASP A 61 -15.63 5.81 -24.55
N ILE A 62 -15.71 6.40 -25.74
CA ILE A 62 -15.52 7.84 -25.95
C ILE A 62 -16.86 8.52 -26.09
N ILE A 63 -17.15 9.48 -25.20
CA ILE A 63 -18.40 10.23 -25.20
C ILE A 63 -18.15 11.63 -25.75
N ILE A 64 -18.78 11.95 -26.86
CA ILE A 64 -18.73 13.26 -27.52
C ILE A 64 -20.06 13.97 -27.26
N LYS A 65 -20.03 15.05 -26.48
CA LYS A 65 -21.21 15.87 -26.16
C LYS A 65 -21.21 17.11 -27.04
N LEU A 66 -22.25 17.31 -27.84
CA LEU A 66 -22.43 18.52 -28.65
C LEU A 66 -23.20 19.55 -27.85
N TRP A 67 -22.64 20.74 -27.70
CA TRP A 67 -23.23 21.88 -26.99
C TRP A 67 -23.56 23.00 -27.97
N LYS A 68 -24.27 24.03 -27.49
CA LYS A 68 -24.57 25.22 -28.29
C LYS A 68 -23.31 25.98 -28.73
N ASN A 69 -22.33 26.06 -27.84
CA ASN A 69 -21.09 26.82 -28.02
C ASN A 69 -19.91 26.01 -28.57
N GLY A 70 -20.03 24.69 -28.65
CA GLY A 70 -18.95 23.81 -29.07
C GLY A 70 -19.27 22.34 -28.80
N PHE A 71 -18.26 21.49 -28.75
CA PHE A 71 -18.40 20.10 -28.32
C PHE A 71 -17.29 19.72 -27.33
N THR A 72 -17.51 18.69 -26.53
CA THR A 72 -16.51 18.17 -25.59
C THR A 72 -16.31 16.68 -25.82
N VAL A 73 -15.09 16.21 -25.64
CA VAL A 73 -14.72 14.79 -25.74
C VAL A 73 -14.37 14.30 -24.33
N ASN A 74 -15.01 13.24 -23.85
CA ASN A 74 -14.77 12.62 -22.53
C ASN A 74 -14.79 13.61 -21.36
N ASP A 75 -15.74 14.55 -21.37
CA ASP A 75 -15.88 15.63 -20.36
C ASP A 75 -14.62 16.52 -20.22
N GLY A 76 -13.78 16.57 -21.26
CA GLY A 76 -12.62 17.44 -21.34
C GLY A 76 -12.93 18.88 -21.75
N GLU A 77 -11.96 19.55 -22.36
CA GLU A 77 -12.06 20.95 -22.77
C GLU A 77 -13.12 21.18 -23.85
N LEU A 78 -13.79 22.33 -23.78
CA LEU A 78 -14.77 22.76 -24.79
C LEU A 78 -14.06 23.17 -26.08
N ARG A 79 -14.38 22.48 -27.17
CA ARG A 79 -13.90 22.77 -28.51
C ARG A 79 -14.91 23.56 -29.30
N SER A 80 -14.52 24.73 -29.81
CA SER A 80 -15.41 25.62 -30.56
C SER A 80 -15.61 25.13 -32.00
N TYR A 81 -16.81 25.37 -32.57
CA TYR A 81 -17.12 25.04 -33.97
C TYR A 81 -16.39 25.91 -35.01
N LYS A 82 -15.75 27.00 -34.57
CA LYS A 82 -15.09 27.98 -35.43
C LYS A 82 -13.71 27.55 -35.91
N ASP A 83 -13.04 26.67 -35.16
CA ASP A 83 -11.67 26.27 -35.45
C ASP A 83 -11.64 25.19 -36.54
N VAL A 84 -10.75 25.34 -37.52
CA VAL A 84 -10.65 24.42 -38.67
C VAL A 84 -10.28 23.00 -38.24
N ALA A 85 -9.43 22.83 -37.21
CA ALA A 85 -9.08 21.52 -36.66
C ALA A 85 -10.30 20.82 -36.04
N ASN A 86 -11.14 21.56 -35.32
CA ASN A 86 -12.35 21.05 -34.69
C ASN A 86 -13.42 20.67 -35.74
N GLN A 87 -13.46 21.38 -36.87
CA GLN A 87 -14.31 21.03 -38.00
C GLN A 87 -13.87 19.72 -38.65
N GLN A 88 -12.57 19.51 -38.87
CA GLN A 88 -12.05 18.25 -39.38
C GLN A 88 -12.44 17.08 -38.48
N PHE A 89 -12.34 17.24 -37.16
CA PHE A 89 -12.78 16.24 -36.20
C PHE A 89 -14.27 15.87 -36.36
N LEU A 90 -15.14 16.88 -36.46
CA LEU A 90 -16.58 16.66 -36.65
C LEU A 90 -16.91 16.06 -38.02
N ASP A 91 -16.16 16.42 -39.06
CA ASP A 91 -16.39 15.91 -40.40
C ASP A 91 -15.97 14.43 -40.52
N SER A 92 -14.92 14.00 -39.82
CA SER A 92 -14.60 12.57 -39.68
C SER A 92 -15.74 11.81 -39.01
N ILE A 93 -16.30 12.34 -37.91
CA ILE A 93 -17.43 11.72 -37.21
C ILE A 93 -18.67 11.65 -38.10
N LYS A 94 -18.98 12.70 -38.85
CA LYS A 94 -20.11 12.70 -39.81
C LYS A 94 -19.95 11.66 -40.91
N LYS A 95 -18.70 11.38 -41.32
CA LYS A 95 -18.38 10.36 -42.33
C LYS A 95 -18.35 8.94 -41.75
N GLY A 96 -18.41 8.79 -40.42
CA GLY A 96 -18.21 7.51 -39.74
C GLY A 96 -16.74 7.06 -39.70
N GLU A 97 -15.80 7.99 -39.91
CA GLU A 97 -14.36 7.75 -39.80
C GLU A 97 -13.87 8.12 -38.39
N LEU A 98 -12.93 7.35 -37.83
CA LEU A 98 -12.32 7.66 -36.53
C LEU A 98 -11.42 8.92 -36.65
N PRO A 99 -11.68 10.00 -35.90
CA PRO A 99 -10.84 11.19 -35.94
C PRO A 99 -9.38 10.89 -35.55
N PHE A 100 -8.43 11.50 -36.26
CA PHE A 100 -6.99 11.28 -36.09
C PHE A 100 -6.51 11.46 -34.63
N GLU A 101 -7.13 12.37 -33.89
CA GLU A 101 -6.80 12.61 -32.48
C GLU A 101 -7.13 11.42 -31.57
N LEU A 102 -8.23 10.72 -31.84
CA LEU A 102 -8.62 9.53 -31.10
C LEU A 102 -7.72 8.36 -31.50
N GLN A 103 -7.40 8.24 -32.79
CA GLN A 103 -6.48 7.23 -33.29
C GLN A 103 -5.06 7.34 -32.71
N LYS A 104 -4.58 8.55 -32.43
CA LYS A 104 -3.27 8.74 -31.78
C LYS A 104 -3.28 8.39 -30.29
N THR A 105 -4.44 8.53 -29.64
CA THR A 105 -4.57 8.37 -28.19
C THR A 105 -4.90 6.92 -27.80
N PHE A 106 -5.57 6.19 -28.70
CA PHE A 106 -6.01 4.82 -28.49
C PHE A 106 -5.50 3.94 -29.62
N ASP A 107 -4.77 2.87 -29.27
CA ASP A 107 -4.24 1.89 -30.22
C ASP A 107 -5.24 0.76 -30.56
N ASP A 108 -6.35 0.64 -29.81
CA ASP A 108 -7.36 -0.42 -29.90
C ASP A 108 -8.70 0.07 -30.51
N ASP A 109 -9.64 -0.85 -30.74
CA ASP A 109 -11.02 -0.54 -31.16
C ASP A 109 -11.71 0.39 -30.14
N VAL A 110 -12.19 1.54 -30.62
CA VAL A 110 -12.83 2.59 -29.81
C VAL A 110 -14.31 2.69 -30.17
N ASP A 111 -15.20 2.61 -29.16
CA ASP A 111 -16.62 2.94 -29.34
C ASP A 111 -16.85 4.44 -29.11
N VAL A 112 -17.51 5.11 -30.06
CA VAL A 112 -17.75 6.55 -30.00
C VAL A 112 -19.24 6.82 -29.86
N LYS A 113 -19.64 7.28 -28.68
CA LYS A 113 -21.00 7.68 -28.35
C LYS A 113 -21.16 9.18 -28.51
N VAL A 114 -22.17 9.59 -29.27
CA VAL A 114 -22.46 11.00 -29.54
C VAL A 114 -23.74 11.40 -28.80
N GLU A 115 -23.63 12.35 -27.86
CA GLU A 115 -24.74 12.96 -27.14
C GLU A 115 -25.04 14.35 -27.71
N ASP A 116 -26.28 14.61 -28.12
CA ASP A 116 -26.71 15.94 -28.54
C ASP A 116 -27.28 16.74 -27.35
N LYS A 117 -26.62 17.85 -27.00
CA LYS A 117 -26.99 18.81 -25.95
C LYS A 117 -26.94 20.25 -26.48
N LYS A 118 -27.32 20.46 -27.75
CA LYS A 118 -27.32 21.78 -28.39
C LYS A 118 -28.17 22.85 -27.71
N ASP A 119 -29.14 22.45 -26.87
CA ASP A 119 -29.95 23.37 -26.09
C ASP A 119 -29.22 23.93 -24.86
N GLU A 120 -28.14 23.26 -24.44
CA GLU A 120 -27.33 23.62 -23.28
C GLU A 120 -26.04 24.35 -23.69
N VAL A 121 -25.67 25.38 -22.94
CA VAL A 121 -24.37 26.04 -23.08
C VAL A 121 -23.40 25.35 -22.14
N TYR A 122 -22.29 24.83 -22.68
CA TYR A 122 -21.27 24.20 -21.85
C TYR A 122 -20.55 25.24 -21.00
N VAL A 123 -20.51 24.99 -19.70
CA VAL A 123 -19.70 25.72 -18.74
C VAL A 123 -18.75 24.70 -18.13
N LEU A 124 -17.44 24.92 -18.30
CA LEU A 124 -16.41 24.08 -17.68
C LEU A 124 -16.68 24.03 -16.18
N LYS A 125 -17.13 22.88 -15.68
CA LYS A 125 -17.35 22.69 -14.25
C LYS A 125 -15.98 22.79 -13.61
N LYS A 126 -15.77 23.82 -12.79
CA LYS A 126 -14.53 23.96 -12.01
C LYS A 126 -14.31 22.63 -11.28
N PRO A 127 -13.08 22.08 -11.27
CA PRO A 127 -12.81 20.85 -10.54
C PRO A 127 -13.32 21.05 -9.12
N ILE A 128 -14.20 20.16 -8.68
CA ILE A 128 -14.77 20.24 -7.34
C ILE A 128 -13.59 20.17 -6.39
N PHE A 129 -13.32 21.28 -5.70
CA PHE A 129 -12.31 21.30 -4.67
C PHE A 129 -12.80 20.35 -3.57
N HIS A 130 -12.08 19.25 -3.38
CA HIS A 130 -12.32 18.35 -2.26
C HIS A 130 -11.48 18.87 -1.10
N PRO A 131 -12.05 19.70 -0.18
CA PRO A 131 -11.30 20.15 0.98
C PRO A 131 -10.86 18.92 1.78
N PHE A 132 -9.64 18.97 2.31
CA PHE A 132 -9.04 17.85 3.05
C PHE A 132 -8.82 16.57 2.23
N SER A 133 -8.59 16.69 0.92
CA SER A 133 -8.11 15.60 0.06
C SER A 133 -6.68 15.12 0.36
N GLY A 134 -6.01 15.75 1.33
CA GLY A 134 -4.72 15.31 1.82
C GLY A 134 -4.83 13.99 2.59
N GLN A 135 -3.79 13.17 2.49
CA GLN A 135 -3.68 11.94 3.28
C GLN A 135 -3.68 12.29 4.78
N GLY A 136 -4.72 11.89 5.51
CA GLY A 136 -4.79 12.05 6.96
C GLY A 136 -3.93 11.02 7.68
N TYR A 137 -3.08 11.46 8.61
CA TYR A 137 -2.37 10.57 9.54
C TYR A 137 -3.11 10.54 10.89
N ARG A 138 -3.49 9.33 11.33
CA ARG A 138 -4.16 9.13 12.62
C ARG A 138 -3.13 9.19 13.75
N LEU A 139 -3.24 10.16 14.66
CA LEU A 139 -2.33 10.36 15.80
C LEU A 139 -2.67 9.51 17.04
N GLY A 140 -3.17 8.30 16.84
CA GLY A 140 -3.52 7.40 17.94
C GLY A 140 -3.31 5.94 17.55
N SER A 141 -3.06 5.09 18.54
CA SER A 141 -2.95 3.64 18.35
C SER A 141 -4.32 3.07 17.96
N ALA A 142 -4.60 2.98 16.66
CA ALA A 142 -5.61 2.06 16.18
C ALA A 142 -5.13 0.64 16.54
N THR A 143 -5.97 -0.12 17.24
CA THR A 143 -5.79 -1.57 17.34
C THR A 143 -5.52 -2.09 15.92
N PRO A 144 -4.37 -2.72 15.65
CA PRO A 144 -4.00 -3.05 14.29
C PRO A 144 -5.03 -4.02 13.72
N ARG A 145 -5.73 -3.60 12.65
CA ARG A 145 -6.51 -4.53 11.85
C ARG A 145 -5.51 -5.35 11.05
N ILE A 146 -5.27 -6.58 11.50
CA ILE A 146 -4.38 -7.53 10.82
C ILE A 146 -5.03 -7.87 9.47
N ILE A 147 -4.62 -7.14 8.43
CA ILE A 147 -4.84 -7.54 7.05
C ILE A 147 -3.51 -8.14 6.62
N SER A 148 -3.39 -9.46 6.73
CA SER A 148 -2.30 -10.22 6.14
C SER A 148 -2.41 -10.12 4.62
N LYS A 149 -1.89 -9.03 4.05
CA LYS A 149 -1.38 -9.09 2.69
C LYS A 149 -0.18 -10.03 2.76
N VAL A 150 -0.39 -11.30 2.44
CA VAL A 150 0.69 -12.21 2.07
C VAL A 150 1.35 -11.58 0.85
N LYS A 151 2.35 -10.74 1.09
CA LYS A 151 3.34 -10.41 0.08
C LYS A 151 4.11 -11.70 -0.13
N LYS A 152 3.81 -12.35 -1.25
CA LYS A 152 4.64 -13.40 -1.83
C LYS A 152 6.07 -12.88 -1.85
N ASP A 153 7.00 -13.65 -1.32
CA ASP A 153 8.42 -13.36 -1.27
C ASP A 153 8.93 -12.91 -2.64
N LEU A 154 9.16 -11.60 -2.75
CA LEU A 154 10.13 -11.01 -3.65
C LEU A 154 11.09 -10.24 -2.74
N GLU A 155 11.80 -10.95 -1.87
CA GLU A 155 13.01 -10.43 -1.23
C GLU A 155 14.14 -10.38 -2.26
N ALA A 156 14.03 -9.43 -3.19
CA ALA A 156 15.13 -8.97 -4.02
C ALA A 156 14.93 -7.47 -4.26
N GLU A 157 14.85 -6.70 -3.17
CA GLU A 157 14.73 -5.25 -3.21
C GLU A 157 15.86 -4.64 -2.36
N ASN A 158 16.97 -4.27 -3.03
CA ASN A 158 17.99 -3.29 -2.63
C ASN A 158 18.46 -3.25 -1.15
N LYS A 159 18.52 -4.36 -0.41
CA LYS A 159 19.24 -4.35 0.87
C LYS A 159 20.73 -4.21 0.60
N ARG A 160 21.32 -3.05 0.95
CA ARG A 160 22.77 -2.85 0.85
C ARG A 160 23.47 -3.97 1.62
N PRO A 161 24.54 -4.57 1.06
CA PRO A 161 25.27 -5.63 1.74
C PRO A 161 25.78 -5.13 3.11
N LEU A 162 25.46 -5.88 4.17
CA LEU A 162 25.90 -5.54 5.52
C LEU A 162 27.43 -5.69 5.61
N PRO A 163 28.15 -4.71 6.18
CA PRO A 163 29.57 -4.84 6.47
C PRO A 163 29.84 -6.06 7.35
N SER A 164 30.88 -6.82 7.03
CA SER A 164 31.33 -7.92 7.88
C SER A 164 31.95 -7.38 9.18
N ILE A 165 31.53 -7.96 10.30
CA ILE A 165 32.10 -7.71 11.63
C ILE A 165 32.80 -8.99 12.08
N THR A 166 33.99 -8.84 12.67
CA THR A 166 34.77 -9.96 13.22
C THR A 166 34.10 -10.46 14.50
N LEU A 167 33.39 -11.58 14.41
CA LEU A 167 32.75 -12.22 15.57
C LEU A 167 33.64 -13.36 16.09
N ASN A 168 33.92 -13.35 17.38
CA ASN A 168 34.57 -14.45 18.08
C ASN A 168 33.49 -15.39 18.66
N ASN A 169 33.45 -16.65 18.22
CA ASN A 169 32.46 -17.64 18.66
C ASN A 169 32.65 -18.12 20.10
N LEU A 170 33.75 -17.75 20.75
CA LEU A 170 34.05 -18.10 22.14
C LEU A 170 33.42 -17.11 23.14
N GLU A 171 32.94 -15.97 22.67
CA GLU A 171 32.33 -14.93 23.49
C GLU A 171 30.82 -14.84 23.24
N PRO A 172 30.04 -14.36 24.23
CA PRO A 172 28.62 -14.18 24.05
C PRO A 172 28.32 -13.16 22.94
N VAL A 173 27.42 -13.53 22.04
CA VAL A 173 26.95 -12.71 20.93
C VAL A 173 25.66 -12.00 21.35
N THR A 174 25.57 -10.71 21.08
CA THR A 174 24.39 -9.87 21.26
C THR A 174 23.86 -9.35 19.93
N ASN A 175 22.55 -9.09 19.86
CA ASN A 175 21.89 -8.56 18.66
C ASN A 175 21.54 -7.09 18.88
N ILE A 176 22.18 -6.17 18.17
CA ILE A 176 21.88 -4.74 18.24
C ILE A 176 20.96 -4.36 17.09
N GLN A 177 19.90 -3.64 17.41
CA GLN A 177 19.01 -3.05 16.41
C GLN A 177 19.40 -1.60 16.20
N ILE A 178 19.81 -1.26 14.99
CA ILE A 178 20.25 0.07 14.60
C ILE A 178 19.15 0.72 13.78
N TRP A 179 18.68 1.87 14.25
CA TRP A 179 17.75 2.74 13.56
C TRP A 179 18.56 3.86 12.93
N LEU A 180 18.71 3.81 11.62
CA LEU A 180 19.44 4.81 10.87
C LEU A 180 18.59 6.08 10.68
N ALA A 181 19.27 7.18 10.39
CA ALA A 181 18.62 8.48 10.18
C ALA A 181 17.80 8.55 8.88
N ASP A 182 18.06 7.66 7.91
CA ASP A 182 17.28 7.49 6.68
C ASP A 182 15.94 6.76 6.91
N GLY A 183 15.71 6.26 8.13
CA GLY A 183 14.53 5.49 8.50
C GLY A 183 14.69 3.98 8.32
N GLU A 184 15.84 3.51 7.82
CA GLU A 184 16.12 2.09 7.72
C GLU A 184 16.46 1.48 9.09
N ARG A 185 15.93 0.28 9.33
CA ARG A 185 16.23 -0.51 10.53
C ARG A 185 17.10 -1.70 10.15
N ILE A 186 18.25 -1.81 10.80
CA ILE A 186 19.21 -2.88 10.60
C ILE A 186 19.36 -3.66 11.89
N VAL A 187 19.44 -4.98 11.79
CA VAL A 187 19.75 -5.84 12.94
C VAL A 187 21.12 -6.45 12.69
N GLN A 188 22.06 -6.20 13.59
CA GLN A 188 23.44 -6.63 13.46
C GLN A 188 23.90 -7.37 14.71
N LYS A 189 24.64 -8.46 14.49
CA LYS A 189 25.26 -9.26 15.54
C LYS A 189 26.61 -8.67 15.91
N PHE A 190 26.88 -8.56 17.21
CA PHE A 190 28.14 -8.13 17.81
C PHE A 190 28.48 -9.03 18.99
N ASN A 191 29.75 -9.14 19.38
CA ASN A 191 30.07 -9.73 20.68
C ASN A 191 29.92 -8.69 21.78
N VAL A 192 29.60 -9.15 22.98
CA VAL A 192 29.45 -8.29 24.18
C VAL A 192 30.73 -7.48 24.49
N SER A 193 31.91 -8.00 24.13
CA SER A 193 33.21 -7.32 24.28
C SER A 193 33.48 -6.21 23.25
N HIS A 194 32.63 -6.04 22.23
CA HIS A 194 32.81 -4.95 21.26
C HIS A 194 32.58 -3.60 21.93
N ARG A 195 33.16 -2.55 21.36
CA ARG A 195 32.97 -1.17 21.80
C ARG A 195 31.91 -0.47 20.97
N ILE A 196 31.38 0.63 21.52
CA ILE A 196 30.44 1.51 20.81
C ILE A 196 31.08 2.09 19.54
N SER A 197 32.38 2.36 19.55
CA SER A 197 33.16 2.74 18.34
C SER A 197 32.99 1.76 17.19
N HIS A 198 33.01 0.44 17.44
CA HIS A 198 32.80 -0.55 16.39
C HIS A 198 31.40 -0.49 15.77
N VAL A 199 30.37 -0.11 16.55
CA VAL A 199 29.01 0.11 16.03
C VAL A 199 28.98 1.36 15.15
N ARG A 200 29.69 2.43 15.55
CA ARG A 200 29.83 3.64 14.76
C ARG A 200 30.55 3.38 13.43
N ASP A 201 31.62 2.61 13.47
CA ASP A 201 32.37 2.19 12.28
C ASP A 201 31.50 1.34 11.34
N PHE A 202 30.70 0.44 11.90
CA PHE A 202 29.75 -0.36 11.13
C PHE A 202 28.75 0.53 10.38
N ILE A 203 28.14 1.51 11.07
CA ILE A 203 27.19 2.45 10.45
C ILE A 203 27.87 3.27 9.36
N THR A 204 29.08 3.75 9.62
CA THR A 204 29.86 4.55 8.66
C THR A 204 30.18 3.73 7.39
N LYS A 205 30.59 2.47 7.56
CA LYS A 205 30.83 1.55 6.43
C LYS A 205 29.56 1.21 5.67
N TYR A 206 28.43 1.04 6.36
CA TYR A 206 27.13 0.76 5.75
C TYR A 206 26.60 1.95 4.92
N GLN A 207 26.81 3.17 5.43
CA GLN A 207 26.35 4.40 4.77
C GLN A 207 27.28 4.88 3.65
N GLY A 208 28.55 4.45 3.63
CA GLY A 208 29.50 4.77 2.57
C GLY A 208 29.69 6.29 2.41
N SER A 209 29.44 6.81 1.21
CA SER A 209 29.59 8.24 0.88
C SER A 209 28.65 9.19 1.64
N GLN A 210 27.54 8.68 2.20
CA GLN A 210 26.62 9.45 3.05
C GLN A 210 27.07 9.49 4.52
N GLY A 211 28.04 8.65 4.91
CA GLY A 211 28.54 8.53 6.29
C GLY A 211 29.45 9.67 6.76
N SER A 212 29.61 10.74 5.97
CA SER A 212 30.45 11.90 6.34
C SER A 212 29.75 12.89 7.27
N VAL A 213 28.43 12.77 7.47
CA VAL A 213 27.70 13.68 8.35
C VAL A 213 27.94 13.29 9.81
N PRO A 214 28.37 14.20 10.69
CA PRO A 214 28.53 13.87 12.11
C PRO A 214 27.19 13.44 12.71
N PHE A 215 27.20 12.34 13.44
CA PHE A 215 26.02 11.79 14.12
C PHE A 215 26.37 11.32 15.52
N SER A 216 25.38 11.36 16.42
CA SER A 216 25.42 10.75 17.74
C SER A 216 24.58 9.47 17.78
N LEU A 217 24.96 8.55 18.67
CA LEU A 217 24.22 7.32 18.92
C LEU A 217 23.45 7.47 20.23
N THR A 218 22.17 7.14 20.20
CA THR A 218 21.27 7.28 21.35
C THR A 218 20.50 6.00 21.59
N THR A 219 20.21 5.63 22.83
CA THR A 219 19.32 4.51 23.14
C THR A 219 17.86 4.96 23.13
N SER A 220 16.93 4.04 22.85
CA SER A 220 15.50 4.36 22.83
C SER A 220 14.93 4.57 24.24
N LEU A 221 15.16 3.63 25.15
CA LEU A 221 14.59 3.60 26.50
C LEU A 221 15.53 2.87 27.48
N PRO A 222 15.98 3.50 28.58
CA PRO A 222 15.93 4.94 28.83
C PRO A 222 16.72 5.70 27.76
N PHE A 223 16.39 6.97 27.53
CA PHE A 223 17.16 7.81 26.62
C PHE A 223 18.54 8.07 27.21
N LEU A 224 19.57 7.54 26.57
CA LEU A 224 20.97 7.73 26.93
C LEU A 224 21.75 8.08 25.67
N GLU A 225 22.51 9.16 25.73
CA GLU A 225 23.45 9.52 24.68
C GLU A 225 24.76 8.75 24.90
N LEU A 226 25.16 7.98 23.90
CA LEU A 226 26.39 7.19 23.94
C LEU A 226 27.57 8.10 23.57
N LEU A 227 28.07 8.85 24.55
CA LEU A 227 29.19 9.79 24.38
C LEU A 227 30.54 9.05 24.39
N ASP A 228 30.70 8.08 25.27
CA ASP A 228 31.97 7.38 25.49
C ASP A 228 32.12 6.17 24.54
N GLU A 229 32.80 6.37 23.42
CA GLU A 229 32.97 5.32 22.39
C GLU A 229 33.95 4.20 22.77
N THR A 230 34.68 4.39 23.87
CA THR A 230 35.63 3.41 24.41
C THR A 230 34.94 2.32 25.24
N LEU A 231 33.70 2.57 25.67
CA LEU A 231 32.92 1.68 26.51
C LEU A 231 32.51 0.43 25.72
N THR A 232 32.56 -0.73 26.39
CA THR A 232 32.07 -1.97 25.81
C THR A 232 30.54 -2.02 25.78
N LEU A 233 29.98 -2.86 24.91
CA LEU A 233 28.52 -3.06 24.84
C LEU A 233 27.94 -3.61 26.15
N ASP A 234 28.74 -4.35 26.91
CA ASP A 234 28.37 -4.84 28.25
C ASP A 234 28.24 -3.69 29.26
N GLU A 235 29.30 -2.90 29.39
CA GLU A 235 29.38 -1.80 30.35
C GLU A 235 28.35 -0.71 30.02
N ALA A 236 28.03 -0.53 28.74
CA ALA A 236 27.01 0.39 28.26
C ALA A 236 25.57 -0.16 28.41
N ASN A 237 25.41 -1.41 28.87
CA ASN A 237 24.14 -2.13 28.96
C ASN A 237 23.37 -2.16 27.62
N LEU A 238 24.09 -2.40 26.52
CA LEU A 238 23.55 -2.40 25.15
C LEU A 238 23.25 -3.82 24.63
N GLN A 239 23.10 -4.79 25.53
CA GLN A 239 22.73 -6.15 25.15
C GLN A 239 21.29 -6.18 24.63
N ASN A 240 21.09 -6.70 23.41
CA ASN A 240 19.79 -6.77 22.74
C ASN A 240 19.10 -5.40 22.60
N ALA A 241 19.88 -4.32 22.64
CA ALA A 241 19.36 -2.97 22.70
C ALA A 241 19.05 -2.37 21.33
N VAL A 242 18.27 -1.30 21.37
CA VAL A 242 17.95 -0.47 20.21
C VAL A 242 18.78 0.80 20.27
N ILE A 243 19.60 1.01 19.24
CA ILE A 243 20.44 2.19 19.05
C ILE A 243 19.86 3.01 17.90
N VAL A 244 19.69 4.30 18.13
CA VAL A 244 19.13 5.27 17.19
C VAL A 244 20.22 6.25 16.78
N GLN A 245 20.47 6.34 15.48
CA GLN A 245 21.35 7.33 14.88
C GLN A 245 20.65 8.69 14.83
N ARG A 246 21.29 9.72 15.38
CA ARG A 246 20.83 11.11 15.33
C ARG A 246 21.87 11.94 14.58
N LEU A 247 21.51 12.49 13.42
CA LEU A 247 22.40 13.40 12.69
C LEU A 247 22.55 14.70 13.49
N GLN A 248 23.79 15.14 13.70
CA GLN A 248 24.06 16.44 14.29
C GLN A 248 23.83 17.50 13.22
N LYS A 249 22.85 18.38 13.45
CA LYS A 249 22.67 19.56 12.60
C LYS A 249 23.70 20.59 13.05
N THR A 250 24.80 20.72 12.31
CA THR A 250 25.69 21.88 12.43
C THR A 250 24.98 23.10 11.84
N THR A 251 23.93 23.57 12.51
CA THR A 251 23.36 24.89 12.29
C THR A 251 23.96 25.78 13.35
N GLU A 252 25.16 26.31 13.08
CA GLU A 252 25.59 27.58 13.65
C GLU A 252 24.60 28.63 13.12
N PRO A 253 23.64 29.16 13.90
CA PRO A 253 22.69 30.11 13.36
C PRO A 253 23.28 31.53 13.25
N PHE A 254 24.47 31.80 13.80
CA PHE A 254 25.03 33.15 13.82
C PHE A 254 26.56 33.15 13.82
N ARG A 255 27.18 32.94 12.64
CA ARG A 255 28.52 33.50 12.42
C ARG A 255 28.34 34.97 12.07
N SER A 256 28.27 35.82 13.08
CA SER A 256 28.39 37.26 12.91
C SER A 256 29.75 37.55 12.29
N PHE A 257 29.75 38.09 11.07
CA PHE A 257 30.94 38.68 10.47
C PHE A 257 31.34 39.87 11.36
N SER A 258 32.47 39.73 12.05
CA SER A 258 33.20 40.83 12.69
C SER A 258 34.30 41.29 11.74
#